data_AF-A0A954A8V4-F1
#
_entry.id   AF-A0A954A8V4-F1
#
_cell.length_a   1.000
_cell.length_b   1.000
_cell.length_c   1.000
_cell.angle_alpha   90.00
_cell.angle_beta   90.00
_cell.angle_gamma   90.00
#
_symmetry.space_group_name_H-M   'P 1'
#
loop_
_entity.id
_entity.type
_entity.pdbx_description
1 polymer ?
#
loop_
_entity_poly.entity_id
_entity_poly.type
_entity_poly.pdbx_seq_one_letter_code
_entity_poly.pdbx_strand_id
1 'polypeptide(L)'
;MSERERLQPSLLDRLTDDDPSNPRESREERVLSPRQLRAGVLRDLSWLLNTGHLADLEDLSAYPEIQRSVINYGTPDLSGCASSGLDIAEIERAVRQSIIDFEPRIIPSTVRVRAVVSEAMNTNALRFEITGDLWAEPLPEHLFLRTDIDLESGSAEVRETRGPD
;
A
#
# COMPACT_ATOMS: atom_id res chain seq x y z
N MET A 1 -29.28 -12.88 -7.92
CA MET A 1 -27.83 -12.63 -7.98
C MET A 1 -27.60 -11.20 -7.56
N SER A 2 -26.92 -10.99 -6.43
CA SER A 2 -26.85 -9.69 -5.75
C SER A 2 -25.91 -8.74 -6.48
N GLU A 3 -26.32 -7.49 -6.71
CA GLU A 3 -25.52 -6.41 -7.33
C GLU A 3 -24.26 -6.00 -6.53
N ARG A 4 -23.97 -6.65 -5.38
CA ARG A 4 -22.91 -6.27 -4.43
C ARG A 4 -21.51 -6.85 -4.71
N GLU A 5 -21.34 -7.73 -5.68
CA GLU A 5 -20.07 -8.47 -5.87
C GLU A 5 -19.28 -8.08 -7.12
N ARG A 6 -19.72 -7.07 -7.89
CA ARG A 6 -18.90 -6.54 -8.99
C ARG A 6 -17.83 -5.62 -8.43
N LEU A 7 -16.55 -5.84 -8.79
CA LEU A 7 -15.42 -4.98 -8.44
C LEU A 7 -15.68 -3.54 -8.92
N GLN A 8 -16.21 -2.70 -8.04
CA GLN A 8 -16.45 -1.29 -8.34
C GLN A 8 -15.16 -0.48 -8.12
N PRO A 9 -14.86 0.48 -9.00
CA PRO A 9 -13.75 1.41 -8.80
C PRO A 9 -13.89 2.16 -7.47
N SER A 10 -12.74 2.49 -6.86
CA SER A 10 -12.71 3.28 -5.63
C SER A 10 -13.38 4.64 -5.84
N LEU A 11 -13.74 5.33 -4.75
CA LEU A 11 -14.30 6.68 -4.86
C LEU A 11 -13.37 7.63 -5.61
N LEU A 12 -12.06 7.51 -5.40
CA LEU A 12 -11.05 8.32 -6.07
C LEU A 12 -10.96 7.99 -7.55
N ASP A 13 -11.02 6.70 -7.92
CA ASP A 13 -11.01 6.27 -9.32
C ASP A 13 -12.26 6.74 -10.07
N ARG A 14 -13.42 6.84 -9.39
CA ARG A 14 -14.66 7.38 -9.98
C ARG A 14 -14.66 8.90 -10.11
N LEU A 15 -13.84 9.59 -9.34
CA LEU A 15 -13.74 11.05 -9.37
C LEU A 15 -12.61 11.53 -10.29
N THR A 16 -11.59 10.69 -10.45
CA THR A 16 -10.48 10.87 -11.39
C THR A 16 -10.98 10.41 -12.76
N ASP A 17 -11.68 11.29 -13.46
CA ASP A 17 -12.19 11.03 -14.80
C ASP A 17 -11.01 10.96 -15.79
N ASP A 18 -10.58 9.73 -16.11
CA ASP A 18 -9.51 9.46 -17.08
C ASP A 18 -9.96 9.67 -18.54
N ASP A 19 -11.27 9.82 -18.81
CA ASP A 19 -11.84 10.18 -20.12
C ASP A 19 -12.88 11.32 -20.00
N PRO A 20 -12.42 12.54 -19.64
CA PRO A 20 -13.29 13.68 -19.39
C PRO A 20 -14.06 14.16 -20.63
N SER A 21 -13.74 13.61 -21.80
CA SER A 21 -14.40 13.91 -23.07
C SER A 21 -15.63 13.04 -23.34
N ASN A 22 -15.82 11.96 -22.57
CA ASN A 22 -16.93 11.03 -22.71
C ASN A 22 -17.97 11.20 -21.58
N PRO A 23 -19.10 11.87 -21.82
CA PRO A 23 -20.11 12.13 -20.80
C PRO A 23 -20.96 10.88 -20.43
N ARG A 24 -20.65 9.70 -20.98
CA ARG A 24 -21.40 8.46 -20.76
C ARG A 24 -20.46 7.26 -20.57
N GLU A 25 -20.22 6.90 -19.31
CA GLU A 25 -19.69 5.57 -18.97
C GLU A 25 -20.77 4.49 -19.16
N SER A 26 -20.46 3.52 -20.01
CA SER A 26 -21.24 2.30 -20.20
C SER A 26 -21.27 1.45 -18.92
N ARG A 27 -22.23 0.53 -18.83
CA ARG A 27 -22.39 -0.35 -17.66
C ARG A 27 -21.21 -1.34 -17.47
N GLU A 28 -20.42 -1.55 -18.52
CA GLU A 28 -19.25 -2.44 -18.57
C GLU A 28 -17.97 -1.72 -18.15
N GLU A 29 -17.84 -0.42 -18.44
CA GLU A 29 -16.74 0.44 -17.94
C GLU A 29 -16.80 0.66 -16.42
N ARG A 30 -17.96 0.40 -15.81
CA ARG A 30 -18.15 0.45 -14.34
C ARG A 30 -17.60 -0.78 -13.60
N VAL A 31 -17.09 -1.78 -14.32
CA VAL A 31 -16.48 -2.98 -13.75
C VAL A 31 -14.98 -2.88 -13.94
N LEU A 32 -14.23 -2.86 -12.83
CA LEU A 32 -12.76 -2.86 -12.90
C LEU A 32 -12.26 -4.17 -13.52
N SER A 33 -11.43 -4.05 -14.55
CA SER A 33 -10.59 -5.19 -14.95
C SER A 33 -9.56 -5.48 -13.85
N PRO A 34 -9.08 -6.72 -13.71
CA PRO A 34 -8.07 -7.03 -12.70
C PRO A 34 -6.78 -6.22 -12.88
N ARG A 35 -6.44 -5.88 -14.13
CA ARG A 35 -5.32 -4.98 -14.44
C ARG A 35 -5.51 -3.58 -13.87
N GLN A 36 -6.73 -3.02 -13.97
CA GLN A 36 -7.04 -1.70 -13.41
C GLN A 36 -7.07 -1.74 -11.89
N LEU A 37 -7.65 -2.80 -11.29
CA LEU A 37 -7.61 -3.01 -9.84
C LEU A 37 -6.17 -2.99 -9.32
N ARG A 38 -5.29 -3.76 -9.97
CA ARG A 38 -3.87 -3.85 -9.63
C ARG A 38 -3.16 -2.50 -9.78
N ALA A 39 -3.40 -1.78 -10.87
CA ALA A 39 -2.82 -0.45 -11.07
C ALA A 39 -3.26 0.56 -10.00
N GLY A 40 -4.55 0.54 -9.62
CA GLY A 40 -5.07 1.38 -8.54
C GLY A 40 -4.45 1.05 -7.19
N VAL A 41 -4.30 -0.23 -6.85
CA VAL A 41 -3.62 -0.66 -5.62
C VAL A 41 -2.15 -0.24 -5.61
N LEU A 42 -1.42 -0.39 -6.72
CA LEU A 42 -0.02 0.05 -6.82
C LEU A 42 0.13 1.56 -6.58
N ARG A 43 -0.74 2.37 -7.18
CA ARG A 43 -0.78 3.82 -6.99
C ARG A 43 -1.06 4.17 -5.53
N ASP A 44 -2.09 3.56 -4.94
CA ASP A 44 -2.54 3.91 -3.60
C ASP A 44 -1.54 3.43 -2.53
N LEU A 45 -0.87 2.28 -2.74
CA LEU A 45 0.27 1.87 -1.93
C LEU A 45 1.47 2.80 -2.08
N SER A 46 1.75 3.29 -3.29
CA SER A 46 2.81 4.28 -3.48
C SER A 46 2.51 5.56 -2.70
N TRP A 47 1.27 6.04 -2.68
CA TRP A 47 0.89 7.19 -1.85
C TRP A 47 1.00 6.88 -0.36
N LEU A 48 0.54 5.71 0.08
CA LEU A 48 0.60 5.29 1.49
C LEU A 48 2.03 5.27 2.01
N LEU A 49 2.94 4.62 1.27
CA LEU A 49 4.34 4.46 1.67
C LEU A 49 5.18 5.73 1.54
N ASN A 50 4.68 6.76 0.84
CA ASN A 50 5.32 8.08 0.73
C ASN A 50 4.66 9.14 1.63
N THR A 51 3.74 8.75 2.51
CA THR A 51 3.09 9.66 3.45
C THR A 51 3.46 9.27 4.88
N GLY A 52 3.98 10.22 5.65
CA GLY A 52 4.25 10.04 7.09
C GLY A 52 2.94 10.10 7.90
N HIS A 53 2.74 9.16 8.81
CA HIS A 53 1.53 9.14 9.64
C HIS A 53 1.64 10.05 10.87
N LEU A 54 0.49 10.48 11.42
CA LEU A 54 0.42 11.42 12.56
C LEU A 54 1.09 10.88 13.83
N ALA A 55 1.13 9.56 14.01
CA ALA A 55 1.70 8.91 15.19
C ALA A 55 3.21 9.20 15.40
N ASP A 56 3.94 9.66 14.38
CA ASP A 56 5.33 10.10 14.52
C ASP A 56 5.46 11.45 15.25
N LEU A 57 4.40 12.25 15.24
CA LEU A 57 4.38 13.60 15.83
C LEU A 57 3.65 13.64 17.18
N GLU A 58 2.65 12.77 17.36
CA GLU A 58 1.75 12.79 18.51
C GLU A 58 1.56 11.36 19.08
N ASP A 59 1.55 11.22 20.40
CA ASP A 59 1.23 9.93 21.03
C ASP A 59 -0.28 9.65 20.90
N LEU A 60 -0.62 8.71 20.01
CA LEU A 60 -2.00 8.29 19.75
C LEU A 60 -2.43 7.10 20.61
N SER A 61 -1.64 6.64 21.59
CA SER A 61 -1.93 5.43 22.38
C SER A 61 -3.31 5.45 23.07
N ALA A 62 -3.76 6.64 23.48
CA ALA A 62 -5.09 6.84 24.08
C ALA A 62 -6.24 6.91 23.05
N TYR A 63 -5.94 6.94 21.76
CA TYR A 63 -6.90 7.22 20.68
C TYR A 63 -6.87 6.15 19.57
N PRO A 64 -7.28 4.89 19.85
CA PRO A 64 -7.19 3.78 18.88
C PRO A 64 -8.00 4.01 17.60
N GLU A 65 -9.12 4.74 17.68
CA GLU A 65 -9.93 5.09 16.50
C GLU A 65 -9.22 6.08 15.58
N ILE A 66 -8.38 6.98 16.14
CA ILE A 66 -7.60 7.93 15.34
C ILE A 66 -6.48 7.19 14.61
N GLN A 67 -5.82 6.24 15.27
CA GLN A 67 -4.73 5.45 14.69
C GLN A 67 -5.14 4.73 13.40
N ARG A 68 -6.41 4.33 13.29
CA ARG A 68 -6.96 3.58 12.15
C ARG A 68 -7.79 4.45 11.19
N SER A 69 -7.81 5.75 11.44
CA SER A 69 -8.53 6.71 10.61
C SER A 69 -7.63 7.32 9.55
N VAL A 70 -8.24 7.96 8.55
CA VAL A 70 -7.53 8.72 7.52
C VAL A 70 -6.65 9.86 8.07
N ILE A 71 -6.87 10.29 9.32
CA ILE A 71 -6.02 11.29 9.99
C ILE A 71 -4.61 10.74 10.21
N ASN A 72 -4.48 9.44 10.44
CA ASN A 72 -3.22 8.74 10.62
C ASN A 72 -2.81 7.97 9.34
N TYR A 73 -3.29 8.40 8.16
CA TYR A 73 -2.92 7.79 6.89
C TYR A 73 -1.43 7.96 6.63
N GLY A 74 -0.76 6.87 6.27
CA GLY A 74 0.67 6.84 6.01
C GLY A 74 1.36 5.66 6.68
N THR A 75 2.68 5.66 6.63
CA THR A 75 3.57 4.79 7.39
C THR A 75 4.45 5.61 8.33
N PRO A 76 5.11 4.98 9.32
CA PRO A 76 6.15 5.66 10.09
C PRO A 76 7.21 6.27 9.17
N ASP A 77 7.72 7.43 9.53
CA ASP A 77 8.84 8.07 8.87
C ASP A 77 10.09 7.20 9.05
N LEU A 78 10.55 6.65 7.92
CA LEU A 78 11.71 5.77 7.90
C LEU A 78 13.02 6.53 7.66
N SER A 79 12.95 7.85 7.44
CA SER A 79 14.14 8.67 7.31
C SER A 79 14.97 8.63 8.61
N GLY A 80 16.29 8.51 8.48
CA GLY A 80 17.19 8.42 9.63
C GLY A 80 17.14 7.11 10.42
N CYS A 81 16.33 6.10 10.03
CA CYS A 81 16.26 4.79 10.70
C CYS A 81 17.62 4.08 10.84
N ALA A 82 18.52 4.28 9.86
CA ALA A 82 19.87 3.72 9.91
C ALA A 82 20.71 4.25 11.10
N SER A 83 20.36 5.43 11.63
CA SER A 83 21.06 6.08 12.75
C SER A 83 20.39 5.86 14.11
N SER A 84 19.10 5.57 14.14
CA SER A 84 18.30 5.44 15.37
C SER A 84 18.32 4.04 15.98
N GLY A 85 18.83 3.03 15.27
CA GLY A 85 18.88 1.64 15.76
C GLY A 85 17.50 0.98 15.86
N LEU A 86 16.53 1.46 15.07
CA LEU A 86 15.18 0.90 15.01
C LEU A 86 15.21 -0.58 14.61
N ASP A 87 14.39 -1.37 15.28
CA ASP A 87 14.23 -2.79 15.00
C ASP A 87 13.52 -2.96 13.65
N ILE A 88 14.18 -3.62 12.70
CA ILE A 88 13.61 -3.96 11.39
C ILE A 88 12.26 -4.67 11.55
N ALA A 89 12.10 -5.51 12.57
CA ALA A 89 10.86 -6.21 12.83
C ALA A 89 9.73 -5.26 13.28
N GLU A 90 10.03 -4.13 13.92
CA GLU A 90 9.05 -3.09 14.24
C GLU A 90 8.58 -2.37 12.99
N ILE A 91 9.51 -2.03 12.09
CA ILE A 91 9.20 -1.38 10.82
C ILE A 91 8.34 -2.30 9.94
N GLU A 92 8.71 -3.57 9.80
CA GLU A 92 7.91 -4.56 9.06
C GLU A 92 6.47 -4.65 9.60
N ARG A 93 6.30 -4.67 10.92
CA ARG A 93 4.99 -4.71 11.58
C ARG A 93 4.19 -3.44 11.31
N ALA A 94 4.82 -2.28 11.41
CA ALA A 94 4.14 -0.99 11.20
C ALA A 94 3.72 -0.77 9.75
N VAL A 95 4.59 -1.10 8.78
CA VAL A 95 4.26 -1.04 7.35
C VAL A 95 3.13 -2.04 7.03
N ARG A 96 3.21 -3.28 7.54
CA ARG A 96 2.14 -4.27 7.39
C ARG A 96 0.81 -3.75 7.91
N GLN A 97 0.80 -3.17 9.11
CA GLN A 97 -0.42 -2.67 9.75
C GLN A 97 -1.04 -1.53 8.94
N SER A 98 -0.21 -0.60 8.45
CA SER A 98 -0.65 0.51 7.61
C SER A 98 -1.31 0.02 6.32
N ILE A 99 -0.75 -1.00 5.67
CA ILE A 99 -1.35 -1.64 4.49
C ILE A 99 -2.70 -2.27 4.83
N ILE A 100 -2.80 -2.96 5.97
CA ILE A 100 -4.06 -3.59 6.40
C ILE A 100 -5.15 -2.56 6.67
N ASP A 101 -4.81 -1.43 7.30
CA ASP A 101 -5.78 -0.41 7.67
C ASP A 101 -6.20 0.46 6.48
N PHE A 102 -5.30 0.70 5.50
CA PHE A 102 -5.54 1.67 4.43
C PHE A 102 -5.68 1.09 3.02
N GLU A 103 -5.39 -0.21 2.81
CA GLU A 103 -5.55 -0.88 1.52
C GLU A 103 -6.50 -2.10 1.62
N PRO A 104 -7.83 -1.87 1.71
CA PRO A 104 -8.81 -2.93 1.93
C PRO A 104 -8.99 -3.89 0.74
N ARG A 105 -8.44 -3.57 -0.45
CA ARG A 105 -8.51 -4.46 -1.62
C ARG A 105 -7.55 -5.64 -1.50
N ILE A 106 -6.54 -5.56 -0.63
CA ILE A 106 -5.66 -6.68 -0.30
C ILE A 106 -6.24 -7.43 0.89
N ILE A 107 -6.32 -8.75 0.80
CA ILE A 107 -6.87 -9.61 1.86
C ILE A 107 -5.94 -9.53 3.09
N PRO A 108 -6.40 -9.02 4.25
CA PRO A 108 -5.52 -8.70 5.38
C PRO A 108 -4.68 -9.87 5.91
N SER A 109 -5.25 -11.08 5.90
CA SER A 109 -4.57 -12.29 6.38
C SER A 109 -3.41 -12.73 5.48
N THR A 110 -3.39 -12.25 4.23
CA THR A 110 -2.39 -12.65 3.21
C THR A 110 -1.22 -11.66 3.13
N VAL A 111 -1.40 -10.44 3.64
CA VAL A 111 -0.35 -9.42 3.65
C VAL A 111 0.87 -9.97 4.38
N ARG A 112 2.06 -9.89 3.78
CA ARG A 112 3.35 -10.11 4.45
C ARG A 112 4.32 -9.04 4.00
N VAL A 113 5.10 -8.53 4.94
CA VAL A 113 6.15 -7.52 4.71
C VAL A 113 7.42 -8.09 5.27
N ARG A 114 8.49 -8.06 4.48
CA ARG A 114 9.82 -8.52 4.88
C ARG A 114 10.86 -7.53 4.40
N ALA A 115 11.72 -7.06 5.28
CA ALA A 115 12.90 -6.32 4.91
C ALA A 115 13.95 -7.29 4.37
N VAL A 116 14.51 -6.97 3.21
CA VAL A 116 15.65 -7.66 2.65
C VAL A 116 16.86 -6.85 3.06
N VAL A 117 17.73 -7.43 3.90
CA VAL A 117 19.04 -6.86 4.25
C VAL A 117 20.07 -7.62 3.44
N SER A 118 20.78 -6.95 2.54
CA SER A 118 21.91 -7.55 1.81
C SER A 118 23.21 -6.84 2.15
N GLU A 119 24.33 -7.56 2.12
CA GLU A 119 25.66 -7.02 2.44
C GLU A 119 26.10 -5.90 1.48
N ALA A 120 25.46 -5.80 0.31
CA ALA A 120 25.67 -4.76 -0.70
C ALA A 120 24.64 -3.62 -0.64
N MET A 121 23.74 -3.62 0.34
CA MET A 121 22.85 -2.47 0.53
C MET A 121 23.66 -1.27 0.94
N ASN A 122 23.54 -0.20 0.16
CA ASN A 122 23.94 1.12 0.61
C ASN A 122 23.24 1.39 1.94
N THR A 123 23.99 1.90 2.92
CA THR A 123 23.50 2.29 4.25
C THR A 123 22.31 3.26 4.19
N ASN A 124 22.06 3.86 3.02
CA ASN A 124 21.05 4.87 2.78
C ASN A 124 19.75 4.32 2.17
N ALA A 125 19.59 3.01 1.95
CA ALA A 125 18.34 2.46 1.41
C ALA A 125 17.92 1.16 2.09
N LEU A 126 16.61 1.00 2.33
CA LEU A 126 15.99 -0.20 2.89
C LEU A 126 15.03 -0.81 1.86
N ARG A 127 15.19 -2.11 1.58
CA ARG A 127 14.32 -2.83 0.65
C ARG A 127 13.30 -3.66 1.40
N PHE A 128 12.05 -3.57 0.97
CA PHE A 128 10.94 -4.42 1.43
C PHE A 128 10.40 -5.29 0.31
N GLU A 129 10.11 -6.54 0.64
CA GLU A 129 9.25 -7.44 -0.11
C GLU A 129 7.88 -7.45 0.54
N ILE A 130 6.86 -7.04 -0.22
CA ILE A 130 5.47 -7.01 0.23
C ILE A 130 4.69 -8.00 -0.63
N THR A 131 4.01 -8.93 0.02
CA THR A 131 3.15 -9.91 -0.66
C THR A 131 1.75 -9.87 -0.10
N GLY A 132 0.76 -10.23 -0.92
CA GLY A 132 -0.65 -10.31 -0.51
C GLY A 132 -1.54 -10.74 -1.67
N ASP A 133 -2.80 -11.01 -1.39
CA ASP A 133 -3.78 -11.45 -2.37
C ASP A 133 -4.82 -10.35 -2.57
N LEU A 134 -5.05 -9.95 -3.81
CA LEU A 134 -6.10 -9.00 -4.18
C LEU A 134 -7.44 -9.73 -4.27
N TRP A 135 -8.47 -9.12 -3.69
CA TRP A 135 -9.84 -9.61 -3.87
C TRP A 135 -10.28 -9.36 -5.32
N ALA A 136 -10.43 -10.44 -6.10
CA ALA A 136 -10.82 -10.39 -7.51
C ALA A 136 -11.76 -11.56 -7.87
N GLU A 137 -12.63 -11.35 -8.87
CA GLU A 137 -13.45 -12.42 -9.45
C GLU A 137 -12.80 -12.94 -10.74
N PRO A 138 -12.78 -14.28 -11.00
CA PRO A 138 -13.42 -15.36 -10.23
C PRO A 138 -12.57 -15.94 -9.09
N LEU A 139 -11.30 -15.55 -8.97
CA LEU A 139 -10.37 -16.05 -7.94
C LEU A 139 -9.40 -14.93 -7.53
N PRO A 140 -8.93 -14.89 -6.27
CA PRO A 140 -7.96 -13.89 -5.84
C PRO A 140 -6.67 -13.89 -6.66
N GLU A 141 -6.08 -12.71 -6.84
CA GLU A 141 -4.82 -12.58 -7.56
C GLU A 141 -3.66 -12.30 -6.62
N HIS A 142 -2.58 -13.06 -6.74
CA HIS A 142 -1.36 -12.80 -5.99
C HIS A 142 -0.71 -11.48 -6.41
N LEU A 143 -0.19 -10.76 -5.42
CA LEU A 143 0.54 -9.50 -5.54
C LEU A 143 1.92 -9.68 -4.92
N PHE A 144 2.95 -9.36 -5.68
CA PHE A 144 4.34 -9.33 -5.23
C PHE A 144 4.92 -7.96 -5.54
N LEU A 145 5.32 -7.25 -4.50
CA LEU A 145 5.90 -5.93 -4.61
C LEU A 145 7.29 -5.92 -4.00
N ARG A 146 8.15 -5.16 -4.65
CA ARG A 146 9.43 -4.73 -4.10
C ARG A 146 9.37 -3.23 -3.91
N THR A 147 9.57 -2.80 -2.67
CA THR A 147 9.67 -1.38 -2.33
C THR A 147 11.11 -1.07 -1.94
N ASP A 148 11.71 -0.09 -2.62
CA ASP A 148 13.00 0.46 -2.24
C ASP A 148 12.75 1.81 -1.55
N ILE A 149 13.13 1.95 -0.27
CA ILE A 149 12.95 3.17 0.52
C ILE A 149 14.31 3.82 0.75
N ASP A 150 14.43 5.07 0.34
CA ASP A 150 15.62 5.88 0.58
C ASP A 150 15.54 6.50 2.00
N LEU A 151 16.48 6.13 2.86
CA LEU A 151 16.51 6.51 4.28
C LEU A 151 17.03 7.94 4.51
N GLU A 152 17.48 8.64 3.47
CA GLU A 152 17.88 10.05 3.54
C GLU A 152 16.70 10.97 3.22
N SER A 153 15.92 10.62 2.20
CA SER A 153 14.77 11.40 1.72
C SER A 153 13.42 10.93 2.24
N GLY A 154 13.34 9.70 2.75
CA GLY A 154 12.07 9.03 3.10
C GLY A 154 11.25 8.58 1.90
N SER A 155 11.76 8.75 0.66
CA SER A 155 11.01 8.41 -0.55
C SER A 155 10.97 6.90 -0.78
N ALA A 156 9.79 6.40 -1.14
CA ALA A 156 9.53 4.98 -1.38
C ALA A 156 9.19 4.73 -2.85
N GLU A 157 9.96 3.87 -3.51
CA GLU A 157 9.68 3.42 -4.88
C GLU A 157 9.04 2.03 -4.85
N VAL A 158 7.76 1.95 -5.23
CA VAL A 158 7.00 0.69 -5.26
C VAL A 158 7.04 0.10 -6.67
N ARG A 159 7.53 -1.14 -6.79
CA ARG A 159 7.58 -1.86 -8.06
C ARG A 159 6.94 -3.23 -7.92
N GLU A 160 6.17 -3.63 -8.91
CA GLU A 160 5.65 -4.98 -8.99
C GLU A 160 6.70 -5.96 -9.51
N THR A 161 6.77 -7.15 -8.92
CA THR A 161 7.64 -8.25 -9.36
C THR A 161 6.81 -9.48 -9.71
N ARG A 162 7.39 -10.43 -10.45
CA ARG A 162 6.70 -11.67 -10.88
C ARG A 162 6.83 -12.84 -9.88
N GLY A 163 7.36 -12.57 -8.69
CA GLY A 163 7.62 -13.57 -7.64
C GLY A 163 8.89 -13.24 -6.84
N PRO A 164 9.18 -13.99 -5.77
CA PRO A 164 10.47 -13.90 -5.09
C PRO A 164 11.59 -14.42 -6.02
N ASP A 165 12.69 -13.68 -6.10
CA ASP A 165 13.92 -14.08 -6.79
C ASP A 165 14.63 -15.25 -6.10
#